data_AF-A0A2H6EBB8-F1
#
_entry.id   AF-A0A2H6EBB8-F1
#
_cell.length_a   1.000
_cell.length_b   1.000
_cell.length_c   1.000
_cell.angle_alpha   90.00
_cell.angle_beta   90.00
_cell.angle_gamma   90.00
#
_symmetry.space_group_name_H-M   'P 1'
#
loop_
_entity.id
_entity.type
_entity.pdbx_description
1 polymer ?
#
loop_
_entity_poly.entity_id
_entity_poly.type
_entity_poly.pdbx_seq_one_letter_code
_entity_poly.pdbx_strand_id
1 'polypeptide(L)'
;MKNLLLLITTFVFVFGIVEKEGFSQVTNYDDPANWASHPMKGSSDMSFSPSYTFVNPDTSIGDMITVDYDTTSNYDLFCVHPTVLVEVGTPAHNITINAIYKLGAKLTIKWSFSQFSQFGRIYAPYDRQGTLATFDNLPPFPTSDSLQAEILETAADDIIAAFTYYMQNNNNGKKVILVGHSQGSYVLAMMLRVFEANLPLYQPYLDKIFLSVLVGMPGGPFVQNGTAAGGWWENIPVCQSPLDTACIMSWATYKDDGQPFSSIPTGNRVVFNNSLVSKGLMFTTFDSLTQQIIIDPLGFIPAKPVTYSVYPKASFFFPGTFYGVTTDFIAYADMYAGRISNPDPSNFGLVIDNIQGTGDLRHDPLDSSVTNNLHDWDMYVAIGDAVNLIRSKLDQGTTGTDPVPDGGEQIPNRFKLAQNYPNPFNPNTIINYAIDSKQYSTLKVYDILGKEVAELVNEIKPAGTYEAEFDASNLSSGIYYYQLRAGEFVQTKKMLLLK
;
A
#
# COMPACT_ATOMS: atom_id res chain seq x y z
N MET A 1 -57.32 -34.30 -35.73
CA MET A 1 -57.67 -35.45 -34.86
C MET A 1 -56.47 -36.39 -34.88
N LYS A 2 -55.77 -36.76 -33.81
CA LYS A 2 -55.91 -36.65 -32.35
C LYS A 2 -54.50 -36.85 -31.76
N ASN A 3 -54.14 -36.03 -30.75
CA ASN A 3 -53.48 -36.31 -29.45
C ASN A 3 -52.44 -37.45 -29.39
N LEU A 4 -51.31 -37.41 -28.67
CA LEU A 4 -50.80 -36.71 -27.47
C LEU A 4 -49.34 -37.26 -27.32
N LEU A 5 -48.29 -36.63 -26.78
CA LEU A 5 -48.08 -36.19 -25.40
C LEU A 5 -46.60 -35.74 -25.28
N LEU A 6 -46.39 -34.66 -24.53
CA LEU A 6 -45.18 -34.11 -23.90
C LEU A 6 -43.92 -35.00 -23.82
N LEU A 7 -42.76 -34.49 -24.28
CA LEU A 7 -41.45 -34.84 -23.74
C LEU A 7 -40.71 -33.57 -23.33
N ILE A 8 -40.33 -33.51 -22.06
CA ILE A 8 -39.54 -32.46 -21.43
C ILE A 8 -38.10 -32.58 -21.95
N THR A 9 -37.62 -31.56 -22.66
CA THR A 9 -36.21 -31.45 -23.04
C THR A 9 -35.41 -30.88 -21.87
N THR A 10 -34.70 -31.76 -21.16
CA THR A 10 -33.61 -31.38 -20.26
C THR A 10 -32.42 -30.91 -21.12
N PHE A 11 -32.16 -29.60 -21.13
CA PHE A 11 -30.92 -29.05 -21.66
C PHE A 11 -29.79 -29.37 -20.66
N VAL A 12 -28.99 -30.39 -20.97
CA VAL A 12 -27.68 -30.57 -20.35
C VAL A 12 -26.71 -29.67 -21.12
N PHE A 13 -26.33 -28.53 -20.54
CA PHE A 13 -25.20 -27.74 -21.03
C PHE A 13 -23.92 -28.50 -20.71
N VAL A 14 -23.32 -29.09 -21.74
CA VAL A 14 -21.94 -29.59 -21.69
C VAL A 14 -21.02 -28.37 -21.72
N PHE A 15 -20.35 -28.09 -20.61
CA PHE A 15 -19.21 -27.18 -20.56
C PHE A 15 -18.10 -27.75 -21.44
N GLY A 16 -17.84 -27.12 -22.58
CA GLY A 16 -16.66 -27.39 -23.38
C GLY A 16 -15.44 -26.78 -22.70
N ILE A 17 -14.66 -27.62 -22.02
CA ILE A 17 -13.26 -27.33 -21.70
C ILE A 17 -12.52 -27.42 -23.04
N VAL A 18 -11.98 -26.30 -23.52
CA VAL A 18 -10.95 -26.33 -24.54
C VAL A 18 -9.68 -26.78 -23.83
N GLU A 19 -9.34 -28.07 -23.94
CA GLU A 19 -8.03 -28.58 -23.54
C GLU A 19 -6.98 -27.95 -24.46
N LYS A 20 -6.25 -26.96 -23.93
CA LYS A 20 -4.96 -26.54 -24.50
C LYS A 20 -3.96 -27.65 -24.17
N GLU A 21 -3.51 -28.39 -25.17
CA GLU A 21 -2.37 -29.31 -25.04
C GLU A 21 -1.10 -28.50 -24.72
N GLY A 22 -0.48 -28.82 -23.58
CA GLY A 22 0.83 -28.30 -23.18
C GLY A 22 0.80 -27.56 -21.85
N PHE A 23 1.15 -28.26 -20.77
CA PHE A 23 1.44 -27.78 -19.42
C PHE A 23 0.29 -27.15 -18.62
N SER A 24 -0.42 -27.95 -17.81
CA SER A 24 -0.95 -27.47 -16.53
C SER A 24 -1.39 -28.63 -15.65
N GLN A 25 -0.65 -28.88 -14.56
CA GLN A 25 -1.34 -29.30 -13.35
C GLN A 25 -1.91 -27.99 -12.77
N VAL A 26 -3.22 -27.79 -12.86
CA VAL A 26 -3.89 -26.68 -12.19
C VAL A 26 -3.67 -26.87 -10.69
N THR A 27 -3.08 -25.89 -10.02
CA THR A 27 -2.89 -25.94 -8.57
C THR A 27 -4.24 -26.13 -7.89
N ASN A 28 -4.39 -27.18 -7.08
CA ASN A 28 -5.66 -27.49 -6.43
C ASN A 28 -5.83 -26.62 -5.18
N TYR A 29 -6.58 -25.52 -5.28
CA TYR A 29 -6.81 -24.62 -4.16
C TYR A 29 -7.85 -25.12 -3.15
N ASP A 30 -8.49 -26.25 -3.39
CA ASP A 30 -9.27 -26.96 -2.37
C ASP A 30 -8.36 -27.51 -1.26
N ASP A 31 -7.08 -27.77 -1.57
CA ASP A 31 -6.10 -28.25 -0.61
C ASP A 31 -5.48 -27.06 0.15
N PRO A 32 -5.67 -26.95 1.48
CA PRO A 32 -5.03 -25.93 2.28
C PRO A 32 -3.50 -25.88 2.08
N ALA A 33 -2.83 -27.00 1.78
CA ALA A 33 -1.38 -27.03 1.55
C ALA A 33 -0.91 -26.16 0.36
N ASN A 34 -1.82 -25.73 -0.51
CA ASN A 34 -1.56 -24.82 -1.63
C ASN A 34 -1.81 -23.34 -1.30
N TRP A 35 -2.07 -23.04 -0.03
CA TRP A 35 -2.12 -21.68 0.49
C TRP A 35 -0.90 -21.44 1.38
N ALA A 36 -0.25 -20.30 1.26
CA ALA A 36 0.73 -19.86 2.25
C ALA A 36 0.04 -19.42 3.54
N SER A 37 -1.08 -18.68 3.41
CA SER A 37 -1.97 -18.30 4.52
C SER A 37 -3.41 -18.65 4.18
N HIS A 38 -4.10 -19.31 5.11
CA HIS A 38 -5.53 -19.59 5.00
C HIS A 38 -6.15 -19.79 6.40
N PRO A 39 -7.30 -19.17 6.73
CA PRO A 39 -7.86 -19.20 8.09
C PRO A 39 -8.14 -20.61 8.64
N MET A 40 -8.50 -21.57 7.77
CA MET A 40 -8.74 -22.97 8.17
C MET A 40 -7.48 -23.71 8.67
N LYS A 41 -6.29 -23.17 8.46
CA LYS A 41 -5.05 -23.77 8.95
C LYS A 41 -4.75 -23.51 10.43
N GLY A 42 -5.54 -22.66 11.07
CA GLY A 42 -5.36 -22.26 12.46
C GLY A 42 -4.17 -21.31 12.68
N SER A 43 -4.02 -20.84 13.91
CA SER A 43 -3.01 -19.87 14.34
C SER A 43 -1.56 -20.40 14.30
N SER A 44 -1.36 -21.70 14.06
CA SER A 44 -0.05 -22.35 14.05
C SER A 44 0.67 -22.32 12.70
N ASP A 45 -0.03 -22.15 11.57
CA ASP A 45 0.65 -22.18 10.25
C ASP A 45 1.34 -20.84 9.92
N MET A 46 0.82 -19.74 10.48
CA MET A 46 1.43 -18.42 10.52
C MET A 46 0.91 -17.66 11.75
N SER A 47 1.72 -17.56 12.81
CA SER A 47 1.43 -16.65 13.92
C SER A 47 1.66 -15.22 13.44
N PHE A 48 0.65 -14.61 12.84
CA PHE A 48 0.69 -13.20 12.48
C PHE A 48 0.66 -12.37 13.76
N SER A 49 1.78 -11.72 14.07
CA SER A 49 1.82 -10.64 15.05
C SER A 49 2.06 -9.34 14.30
N PRO A 50 1.00 -8.58 13.97
CA PRO A 50 1.16 -7.26 13.38
C PRO A 50 1.70 -6.23 14.39
N SER A 51 2.00 -6.64 15.62
CA SER A 51 2.56 -5.78 16.66
C SER A 51 3.96 -5.27 16.29
N TYR A 52 4.24 -4.02 16.64
CA TYR A 52 5.54 -3.39 16.39
C TYR A 52 6.02 -2.61 17.62
N THR A 53 7.35 -2.46 17.73
CA THR A 53 8.00 -1.68 18.79
C THR A 53 8.59 -0.42 18.21
N PHE A 54 8.35 0.72 18.84
CA PHE A 54 8.98 1.97 18.42
C PHE A 54 10.44 2.04 18.77
N VAL A 55 11.24 2.57 17.86
CA VAL A 55 12.59 3.03 18.16
C VAL A 55 12.62 4.55 18.06
N ASN A 56 12.90 5.18 19.20
CA ASN A 56 12.97 6.62 19.33
C ASN A 56 14.22 7.18 18.65
N PRO A 57 14.26 8.50 18.35
CA PRO A 57 15.45 9.14 17.79
C PRO A 57 16.74 8.90 18.58
N ASP A 58 16.68 8.77 19.91
CA ASP A 58 17.85 8.49 20.75
C ASP A 58 18.22 6.99 20.80
N THR A 59 17.63 6.15 19.95
CA THR A 59 17.72 4.68 19.91
C THR A 59 17.12 3.96 21.12
N SER A 60 16.51 4.68 22.06
CA SER A 60 15.76 4.03 23.13
C SER A 60 14.56 3.26 22.55
N ILE A 61 14.27 2.12 23.17
CA ILE A 61 13.12 1.28 22.82
C ILE A 61 11.88 1.92 23.46
N GLY A 62 10.95 2.37 22.62
CA GLY A 62 9.66 2.91 23.02
C GLY A 62 8.63 1.82 23.26
N ASP A 63 7.38 2.24 23.40
CA ASP A 63 6.27 1.33 23.67
C ASP A 63 6.04 0.34 22.52
N MET A 64 5.58 -0.85 22.88
CA MET A 64 5.03 -1.82 21.95
C MET A 64 3.58 -1.43 21.63
N ILE A 65 3.25 -1.34 20.35
CA ILE A 65 1.86 -1.35 19.91
C ILE A 65 1.48 -2.78 19.63
N THR A 66 0.55 -3.31 20.43
CA THR A 66 -0.14 -4.55 20.12
C THR A 66 -1.21 -4.26 19.08
N VAL A 67 -1.21 -5.04 18.01
CA VAL A 67 -2.24 -5.00 16.98
C VAL A 67 -2.91 -6.36 16.96
N ASP A 68 -4.22 -6.37 17.17
CA ASP A 68 -5.01 -7.60 17.19
C ASP A 68 -5.37 -8.04 15.77
N TYR A 69 -5.36 -9.35 15.56
CA TYR A 69 -5.83 -9.96 14.32
C TYR A 69 -7.37 -9.92 14.29
N ASP A 70 -7.95 -9.19 13.32
CA ASP A 70 -9.40 -9.09 13.21
C ASP A 70 -9.98 -10.19 12.30
N THR A 71 -10.50 -11.23 12.93
CA THR A 71 -11.22 -12.31 12.22
C THR A 71 -12.71 -11.98 11.98
N THR A 72 -13.22 -10.97 12.66
CA THR A 72 -14.65 -10.61 12.73
C THR A 72 -15.04 -9.51 11.75
N SER A 73 -14.05 -8.78 11.23
CA SER A 73 -14.20 -7.76 10.19
C SER A 73 -15.11 -8.17 9.03
N ASN A 74 -15.80 -7.20 8.44
CA ASN A 74 -16.55 -7.37 7.18
C ASN A 74 -15.65 -7.47 5.94
N TYR A 75 -14.34 -7.46 6.13
CA TYR A 75 -13.33 -7.51 5.10
C TYR A 75 -12.49 -8.78 5.20
N ASP A 76 -12.05 -9.25 4.05
CA ASP A 76 -11.01 -10.26 3.88
C ASP A 76 -9.92 -9.69 2.99
N LEU A 77 -8.72 -10.24 3.14
CA LEU A 77 -7.52 -9.80 2.45
C LEU A 77 -7.08 -10.92 1.55
N PHE A 78 -6.91 -10.60 0.27
CA PHE A 78 -6.35 -11.53 -0.70
C PHE A 78 -4.97 -11.03 -1.11
N CYS A 79 -3.94 -11.68 -0.56
CA CYS A 79 -2.56 -11.23 -0.65
C CYS A 79 -1.77 -12.10 -1.63
N VAL A 80 -1.06 -11.49 -2.58
CA VAL A 80 -0.18 -12.19 -3.52
C VAL A 80 1.25 -11.72 -3.34
N HIS A 81 2.14 -12.67 -3.06
CA HIS A 81 3.51 -12.38 -2.68
C HIS A 81 4.39 -11.99 -3.87
N PRO A 82 5.46 -11.20 -3.65
CA PRO A 82 6.43 -10.91 -4.69
C PRO A 82 7.22 -12.17 -5.07
N THR A 83 8.05 -12.03 -6.10
CA THR A 83 8.97 -13.08 -6.55
C THR A 83 9.86 -13.54 -5.40
N VAL A 84 9.71 -14.81 -4.98
CA VAL A 84 10.60 -15.42 -3.95
C VAL A 84 11.69 -16.31 -4.56
N LEU A 85 11.74 -16.36 -5.88
CA LEU A 85 12.66 -17.17 -6.66
C LEU A 85 13.94 -16.38 -6.96
N VAL A 86 15.01 -16.74 -6.22
CA VAL A 86 16.33 -16.07 -6.30
C VAL A 86 17.38 -16.87 -7.09
N GLU A 87 17.00 -17.97 -7.73
CA GLU A 87 17.92 -18.77 -8.55
C GLU A 87 18.29 -18.04 -9.85
N VAL A 88 19.31 -17.18 -9.76
CA VAL A 88 19.96 -16.53 -10.91
C VAL A 88 20.67 -17.62 -11.71
N GLY A 89 20.12 -18.01 -12.87
CA GLY A 89 20.72 -19.08 -13.67
C GLY A 89 19.72 -19.97 -14.42
N THR A 90 18.49 -20.04 -13.92
CA THR A 90 17.47 -20.92 -14.50
C THR A 90 16.61 -20.10 -15.47
N PRO A 91 16.62 -20.38 -16.78
CA PRO A 91 15.69 -19.73 -17.69
C PRO A 91 14.26 -20.04 -17.23
N ALA A 92 13.34 -19.11 -17.46
CA ALA A 92 12.10 -18.96 -16.69
C ALA A 92 11.01 -20.02 -16.98
N HIS A 93 11.38 -21.29 -17.02
CA HIS A 93 10.49 -22.41 -17.31
C HIS A 93 9.80 -22.88 -16.04
N ASN A 94 8.68 -22.22 -15.73
CA ASN A 94 7.63 -22.60 -14.77
C ASN A 94 8.12 -23.42 -13.55
N ILE A 95 8.54 -22.71 -12.50
CA ILE A 95 9.18 -23.32 -11.34
C ILE A 95 8.14 -24.03 -10.46
N THR A 96 8.48 -25.26 -10.04
CA THR A 96 7.61 -26.07 -9.18
C THR A 96 7.54 -25.50 -7.76
N ILE A 97 6.33 -25.49 -7.19
CA ILE A 97 6.04 -25.09 -5.81
C ILE A 97 6.61 -26.14 -4.83
N ASN A 98 7.94 -26.12 -4.64
CA ASN A 98 8.66 -27.05 -3.75
C ASN A 98 8.72 -26.53 -2.30
N ALA A 99 9.31 -27.31 -1.39
CA ALA A 99 9.36 -26.96 0.04
C ALA A 99 10.14 -25.67 0.33
N ILE A 100 11.22 -25.40 -0.42
CA ILE A 100 12.06 -24.19 -0.26
C ILE A 100 11.27 -22.96 -0.72
N TYR A 101 10.60 -23.07 -1.87
CA TYR A 101 9.70 -22.05 -2.38
C TYR A 101 8.58 -21.74 -1.38
N LYS A 102 7.90 -22.78 -0.87
CA LYS A 102 6.82 -22.62 0.12
C LYS A 102 7.31 -21.90 1.38
N LEU A 103 8.52 -22.21 1.85
CA LEU A 103 9.13 -21.53 2.99
C LEU A 103 9.40 -20.04 2.68
N GLY A 104 9.99 -19.74 1.51
CA GLY A 104 10.25 -18.37 1.07
C GLY A 104 8.97 -17.55 0.98
N ALA A 105 7.96 -18.05 0.26
CA ALA A 105 6.65 -17.42 0.14
C ALA A 105 5.99 -17.16 1.50
N LYS A 106 5.99 -18.14 2.42
CA LYS A 106 5.47 -17.97 3.78
C LYS A 106 6.19 -16.86 4.55
N LEU A 107 7.51 -16.84 4.52
CA LEU A 107 8.30 -15.81 5.21
C LEU A 107 8.00 -14.44 4.61
N THR A 108 7.98 -14.32 3.30
CA THR A 108 7.65 -13.06 2.62
C THR A 108 6.24 -12.59 2.99
N ILE A 109 5.21 -13.44 2.95
CA ILE A 109 3.85 -13.04 3.37
C ILE A 109 3.82 -12.61 4.83
N LYS A 110 4.55 -13.29 5.72
CA LYS A 110 4.67 -12.87 7.12
C LYS A 110 5.22 -11.44 7.20
N TRP A 111 6.29 -11.13 6.48
CA TRP A 111 6.97 -9.84 6.58
C TRP A 111 6.29 -8.71 5.82
N SER A 112 5.71 -9.00 4.65
CA SER A 112 5.10 -7.99 3.77
C SER A 112 3.64 -7.73 4.11
N PHE A 113 2.87 -8.74 4.54
CA PHE A 113 1.41 -8.60 4.55
C PHE A 113 0.76 -8.83 5.91
N SER A 114 1.48 -9.31 6.91
CA SER A 114 0.91 -9.54 8.25
C SER A 114 0.33 -8.26 8.88
N GLN A 115 0.89 -7.09 8.56
CA GLN A 115 0.40 -5.81 9.03
C GLN A 115 -1.06 -5.55 8.62
N PHE A 116 -1.51 -6.09 7.48
CA PHE A 116 -2.90 -5.94 7.06
C PHE A 116 -3.86 -6.84 7.85
N SER A 117 -3.38 -7.87 8.56
CA SER A 117 -4.24 -8.81 9.31
C SER A 117 -5.19 -8.13 10.31
N GLN A 118 -4.87 -6.92 10.74
CA GLN A 118 -5.75 -6.07 11.56
C GLN A 118 -7.08 -5.68 10.88
N PHE A 119 -7.19 -5.82 9.56
CA PHE A 119 -8.38 -5.45 8.80
C PHE A 119 -9.27 -6.64 8.44
N GLY A 120 -8.81 -7.88 8.62
CA GLY A 120 -9.55 -9.03 8.15
C GLY A 120 -8.71 -10.29 7.99
N ARG A 121 -9.39 -11.36 7.58
CA ARG A 121 -8.77 -12.67 7.39
C ARG A 121 -7.84 -12.66 6.17
N ILE A 122 -6.63 -13.18 6.31
CA ILE A 122 -5.65 -13.26 5.20
C ILE A 122 -5.76 -14.59 4.46
N TYR A 123 -6.04 -14.49 3.17
CA TYR A 123 -5.93 -15.55 2.17
C TYR A 123 -4.73 -15.23 1.27
N ALA A 124 -3.76 -16.13 1.23
CA ALA A 124 -2.58 -15.97 0.37
C ALA A 124 -2.25 -17.31 -0.30
N PRO A 125 -2.46 -17.46 -1.62
CA PRO A 125 -2.14 -18.69 -2.34
C PRO A 125 -0.62 -18.86 -2.53
N TYR A 126 -0.20 -20.09 -2.81
CA TYR A 126 1.04 -20.29 -3.57
C TYR A 126 0.68 -20.34 -5.05
N ASP A 127 1.29 -19.48 -5.84
CA ASP A 127 1.21 -19.46 -7.30
C ASP A 127 2.51 -19.92 -7.93
N ARG A 128 2.46 -20.34 -9.19
CA ARG A 128 3.66 -20.53 -10.02
C ARG A 128 4.22 -19.17 -10.44
N GLN A 129 5.51 -18.98 -10.27
CA GLN A 129 6.18 -17.69 -10.44
C GLN A 129 7.27 -17.72 -11.53
N GLY A 130 7.41 -16.58 -12.22
CA GLY A 130 8.63 -16.22 -12.95
C GLY A 130 9.79 -15.81 -12.05
N THR A 131 11.01 -15.81 -12.58
CA THR A 131 12.23 -15.35 -11.87
C THR A 131 12.49 -13.87 -12.12
N LEU A 132 13.50 -13.28 -11.47
CA LEU A 132 13.95 -11.91 -11.82
C LEU A 132 14.29 -11.77 -13.32
N ALA A 133 14.80 -12.81 -13.98
CA ALA A 133 15.06 -12.79 -15.42
C ALA A 133 13.78 -12.65 -16.28
N THR A 134 12.63 -13.07 -15.76
CA THR A 134 11.31 -12.83 -16.38
C THR A 134 10.99 -11.33 -16.43
N PHE A 135 11.35 -10.56 -15.40
CA PHE A 135 10.98 -9.15 -15.27
C PHE A 135 12.05 -8.19 -15.79
N ASP A 136 13.32 -8.52 -15.56
CA ASP A 136 14.45 -7.61 -15.76
C ASP A 136 15.30 -7.97 -16.99
N ASN A 137 14.95 -9.05 -17.71
CA ASN A 137 15.64 -9.52 -18.91
C ASN A 137 17.17 -9.59 -18.75
N LEU A 138 17.61 -10.13 -17.60
CA LEU A 138 19.00 -10.07 -17.16
C LEU A 138 19.89 -11.07 -17.94
N PRO A 139 21.03 -10.64 -18.51
CA PRO A 139 22.01 -11.55 -19.07
C PRO A 139 22.54 -12.56 -18.03
N PRO A 140 22.86 -13.82 -18.41
CA PRO A 140 22.87 -14.37 -19.77
C PRO A 140 21.54 -15.03 -20.20
N PHE A 141 20.44 -14.83 -19.46
CA PHE A 141 19.15 -15.51 -19.70
C PHE A 141 18.05 -14.50 -20.09
N PRO A 142 18.16 -13.84 -21.26
CA PRO A 142 17.10 -12.94 -21.70
C PRO A 142 15.80 -13.73 -21.93
N THR A 143 14.68 -13.16 -21.51
CA THR A 143 13.34 -13.72 -21.69
C THR A 143 12.67 -13.01 -22.85
N SER A 144 12.24 -13.73 -23.88
CA SER A 144 11.47 -13.14 -24.98
C SER A 144 10.10 -12.68 -24.50
N ASP A 145 9.50 -11.67 -25.14
CA ASP A 145 8.16 -11.18 -24.81
C ASP A 145 7.13 -12.32 -24.74
N SER A 146 7.20 -13.26 -25.69
CA SER A 146 6.27 -14.40 -25.75
C SER A 146 6.46 -15.36 -24.59
N LEU A 147 7.71 -15.65 -24.20
CA LEU A 147 8.01 -16.49 -23.04
C LEU A 147 7.62 -15.78 -21.74
N GLN A 148 7.95 -14.50 -21.60
CA GLN A 148 7.54 -13.67 -20.45
C GLN A 148 6.01 -13.69 -20.30
N ALA A 149 5.28 -13.55 -21.41
CA ALA A 149 3.82 -13.56 -21.40
C ALA A 149 3.24 -14.92 -21.03
N GLU A 150 3.83 -16.03 -21.48
CA GLU A 150 3.42 -17.38 -21.11
C GLU A 150 3.61 -17.66 -19.60
N ILE A 151 4.72 -17.21 -19.04
CA ILE A 151 5.02 -17.36 -17.60
C ILE A 151 4.02 -16.58 -16.76
N LEU A 152 3.74 -15.33 -17.14
CA LEU A 152 2.83 -14.47 -16.40
C LEU A 152 1.37 -14.86 -16.62
N GLU A 153 1.00 -15.40 -17.78
CA GLU A 153 -0.30 -16.04 -18.00
C GLU A 153 -0.49 -17.20 -17.03
N THR A 154 0.51 -18.07 -16.89
CA THR A 154 0.47 -19.20 -15.94
C THR A 154 0.29 -18.73 -14.49
N ALA A 155 1.04 -17.70 -14.08
CA ALA A 155 0.92 -17.13 -12.74
C ALA A 155 -0.45 -16.47 -12.52
N ALA A 156 -0.96 -15.72 -13.51
CA ALA A 156 -2.28 -15.11 -13.47
C ALA A 156 -3.40 -16.16 -13.40
N ASP A 157 -3.29 -17.26 -14.14
CA ASP A 157 -4.24 -18.38 -14.11
C ASP A 157 -4.32 -19.01 -12.70
N ASP A 158 -3.16 -19.20 -12.05
CA ASP A 158 -3.11 -19.70 -10.67
C ASP A 158 -3.80 -18.74 -9.70
N ILE A 159 -3.59 -17.43 -9.84
CA ILE A 159 -4.23 -16.42 -8.99
C ILE A 159 -5.73 -16.30 -9.26
N ILE A 160 -6.16 -16.36 -10.53
CA ILE A 160 -7.58 -16.39 -10.91
C ILE A 160 -8.26 -17.62 -10.30
N ALA A 161 -7.63 -18.79 -10.38
CA ALA A 161 -8.15 -20.03 -9.80
C ALA A 161 -8.26 -19.94 -8.27
N ALA A 162 -7.21 -19.45 -7.59
CA ALA A 162 -7.22 -19.25 -6.14
C ALA A 162 -8.30 -18.27 -5.70
N PHE A 163 -8.38 -17.11 -6.34
CA PHE A 163 -9.36 -16.08 -6.01
C PHE A 163 -10.78 -16.56 -6.25
N THR A 164 -11.02 -17.24 -7.38
CA THR A 164 -12.33 -17.82 -7.70
C THR A 164 -12.75 -18.88 -6.67
N TYR A 165 -11.83 -19.77 -6.28
CA TYR A 165 -12.09 -20.74 -5.21
C TYR A 165 -12.46 -20.04 -3.90
N TYR A 166 -11.65 -19.07 -3.48
CA TYR A 166 -11.90 -18.29 -2.26
C TYR A 166 -13.27 -17.59 -2.31
N MET A 167 -13.62 -16.96 -3.42
CA MET A 167 -14.91 -16.27 -3.60
C MET A 167 -16.09 -17.22 -3.49
N GLN A 168 -15.98 -18.42 -4.05
CA GLN A 168 -17.04 -19.41 -4.08
C GLN A 168 -17.22 -20.15 -2.75
N ASN A 169 -16.12 -20.40 -2.02
CA ASN A 169 -16.11 -21.33 -0.89
C ASN A 169 -15.84 -20.68 0.47
N ASN A 170 -15.26 -19.48 0.51
CA ASN A 170 -14.72 -18.91 1.76
C ASN A 170 -15.07 -17.44 2.04
N ASN A 171 -15.32 -16.63 1.00
CA ASN A 171 -15.59 -15.19 1.14
C ASN A 171 -16.83 -14.89 2.00
N ASN A 172 -17.87 -15.73 1.93
CA ASN A 172 -19.10 -15.59 2.72
C ASN A 172 -19.74 -14.18 2.65
N GLY A 173 -19.62 -13.51 1.50
CA GLY A 173 -20.22 -12.21 1.24
C GLY A 173 -19.42 -11.00 1.72
N LYS A 174 -18.22 -11.19 2.31
CA LYS A 174 -17.35 -10.11 2.76
C LYS A 174 -16.79 -9.27 1.62
N LYS A 175 -16.45 -8.01 1.92
CA LYS A 175 -15.67 -7.18 1.00
C LYS A 175 -14.21 -7.65 0.98
N VAL A 176 -13.50 -7.38 -0.11
CA VAL A 176 -12.14 -7.90 -0.31
C VAL A 176 -11.16 -6.77 -0.57
N ILE A 177 -10.05 -6.78 0.15
CA ILE A 177 -8.90 -5.93 -0.11
C ILE A 177 -7.87 -6.78 -0.83
N LEU A 178 -7.53 -6.42 -2.07
CA LEU A 178 -6.43 -7.06 -2.79
C LEU A 178 -5.13 -6.41 -2.38
N VAL A 179 -4.09 -7.21 -2.10
CA VAL A 179 -2.76 -6.68 -1.74
C VAL A 179 -1.69 -7.44 -2.53
N GLY A 180 -0.91 -6.73 -3.32
CA GLY A 180 0.21 -7.26 -4.09
C GLY A 180 1.47 -6.45 -3.88
N HIS A 181 2.61 -7.11 -4.04
CA HIS A 181 3.91 -6.46 -4.23
C HIS A 181 4.64 -7.08 -5.42
N SER A 182 5.37 -6.28 -6.20
CA SER A 182 6.20 -6.75 -7.33
C SER A 182 5.42 -7.62 -8.33
N GLN A 183 5.88 -8.83 -8.63
CA GLN A 183 5.16 -9.84 -9.40
C GLN A 183 3.71 -10.04 -8.93
N GLY A 184 3.47 -10.08 -7.62
CA GLY A 184 2.13 -10.25 -7.05
C GLY A 184 1.18 -9.14 -7.47
N SER A 185 1.67 -7.91 -7.58
CA SER A 185 0.91 -6.77 -8.10
C SER A 185 0.58 -6.93 -9.58
N TYR A 186 1.53 -7.39 -10.39
CA TYR A 186 1.31 -7.64 -11.82
C TYR A 186 0.23 -8.69 -12.06
N VAL A 187 0.29 -9.83 -11.37
CA VAL A 187 -0.68 -10.92 -11.59
C VAL A 187 -2.06 -10.58 -11.06
N LEU A 188 -2.16 -9.81 -9.96
CA LEU A 188 -3.45 -9.24 -9.50
C LEU A 188 -4.02 -8.24 -10.51
N ALA A 189 -3.17 -7.38 -11.09
CA ALA A 189 -3.58 -6.46 -12.14
C ALA A 189 -4.11 -7.18 -13.39
N MET A 190 -3.46 -8.27 -13.79
CA MET A 190 -3.90 -9.14 -14.89
C MET A 190 -5.23 -9.86 -14.55
N MET A 191 -5.39 -10.37 -13.33
CA MET A 191 -6.66 -10.96 -12.86
C MET A 191 -7.81 -9.96 -13.00
N LEU A 192 -7.61 -8.72 -12.51
CA LEU A 192 -8.60 -7.64 -12.62
C LEU A 192 -8.94 -7.32 -14.08
N ARG A 193 -7.94 -7.31 -14.96
CA ARG A 193 -8.13 -7.12 -16.40
C ARG A 193 -8.96 -8.24 -17.03
N VAL A 194 -8.69 -9.49 -16.68
CA VAL A 194 -9.46 -10.66 -17.14
C VAL A 194 -10.91 -10.59 -16.64
N PHE A 195 -11.13 -10.16 -15.41
CA PHE A 195 -12.48 -10.00 -14.85
C PHE A 195 -13.25 -8.89 -15.57
N GLU A 196 -12.61 -7.75 -15.83
CA GLU A 196 -13.19 -6.66 -16.60
C GLU A 196 -13.51 -7.05 -18.05
N ALA A 197 -12.67 -7.85 -18.72
CA ALA A 197 -12.98 -8.38 -20.05
C ALA A 197 -14.22 -9.29 -20.07
N ASN A 198 -14.61 -9.84 -18.91
CA ASN A 198 -15.62 -10.88 -18.78
C ASN A 198 -16.67 -10.51 -17.72
N LEU A 199 -17.13 -9.25 -17.71
CA LEU A 199 -18.09 -8.72 -16.73
C LEU A 199 -19.30 -9.62 -16.46
N PRO A 200 -19.97 -10.25 -17.45
CA PRO A 200 -21.13 -11.10 -17.17
C PRO A 200 -20.83 -12.24 -16.19
N LEU A 201 -19.58 -12.72 -16.16
CA LEU A 201 -19.13 -13.78 -15.26
C LEU A 201 -18.57 -13.22 -13.95
N TYR A 202 -17.79 -12.14 -14.00
CA TYR A 202 -17.00 -11.66 -12.86
C TYR A 202 -17.49 -10.36 -12.21
N GLN A 203 -18.59 -9.75 -12.67
CA GLN A 203 -19.18 -8.60 -12.00
C GLN A 203 -19.44 -8.85 -10.50
N PRO A 204 -20.00 -10.01 -10.07
CA PRO A 204 -20.20 -10.27 -8.65
C PRO A 204 -18.91 -10.30 -7.84
N TYR A 205 -17.77 -10.56 -8.48
CA TYR A 205 -16.46 -10.61 -7.84
C TYR A 205 -15.87 -9.19 -7.75
N LEU A 206 -15.94 -8.42 -8.85
CA LEU A 206 -15.53 -7.02 -8.89
C LEU A 206 -16.32 -6.17 -7.87
N ASP A 207 -17.63 -6.42 -7.71
CA ASP A 207 -18.49 -5.72 -6.74
C ASP A 207 -18.06 -5.96 -5.28
N LYS A 208 -17.27 -7.01 -5.00
CA LYS A 208 -16.73 -7.31 -3.68
C LYS A 208 -15.40 -6.63 -3.41
N ILE A 209 -14.69 -6.18 -4.44
CA ILE A 209 -13.39 -5.52 -4.28
C ILE A 209 -13.62 -4.14 -3.67
N PHE A 210 -13.08 -3.93 -2.47
CA PHE A 210 -13.12 -2.66 -1.76
C PHE A 210 -11.97 -1.75 -2.14
N LEU A 211 -10.77 -2.32 -2.28
CA LEU A 211 -9.55 -1.61 -2.62
C LEU A 211 -8.54 -2.61 -3.19
N SER A 212 -7.75 -2.19 -4.17
CA SER A 212 -6.58 -2.98 -4.61
C SER A 212 -5.30 -2.20 -4.35
N VAL A 213 -4.46 -2.72 -3.46
CA VAL A 213 -3.15 -2.17 -3.10
C VAL A 213 -2.09 -2.92 -3.91
N LEU A 214 -1.65 -2.34 -5.02
CA LEU A 214 -0.73 -2.95 -5.98
C LEU A 214 0.61 -2.20 -5.95
N VAL A 215 1.54 -2.64 -5.10
CA VAL A 215 2.78 -1.91 -4.79
C VAL A 215 3.98 -2.50 -5.55
N GLY A 216 4.98 -1.67 -5.84
CA GLY A 216 6.24 -2.12 -6.42
C GLY A 216 6.10 -2.65 -7.84
N MET A 217 5.20 -2.10 -8.65
CA MET A 217 5.11 -2.39 -10.10
C MET A 217 6.05 -1.44 -10.87
N PRO A 218 7.18 -1.90 -11.43
CA PRO A 218 8.04 -1.04 -12.25
C PRO A 218 7.28 -0.42 -13.43
N GLY A 219 7.17 0.91 -13.47
CA GLY A 219 6.42 1.62 -14.51
C GLY A 219 4.94 1.85 -14.19
N GLY A 220 4.44 1.33 -13.07
CA GLY A 220 3.10 1.57 -12.52
C GLY A 220 1.93 1.23 -13.44
N PRO A 221 0.69 1.33 -12.96
CA PRO A 221 -0.46 1.44 -13.83
C PRO A 221 -0.42 2.79 -14.53
N PHE A 222 -0.76 2.78 -15.82
CA PHE A 222 -1.04 3.98 -16.57
C PHE A 222 -2.53 4.12 -16.81
N VAL A 223 -2.99 5.36 -16.95
CA VAL A 223 -4.36 5.72 -17.33
C VAL A 223 -4.32 6.79 -18.41
N GLN A 224 -5.46 7.04 -19.05
CA GLN A 224 -5.56 8.11 -20.04
C GLN A 224 -5.36 9.48 -19.39
N ASN A 225 -4.60 10.35 -20.04
CA ASN A 225 -4.29 11.68 -19.56
C ASN A 225 -5.57 12.47 -19.26
N GLY A 226 -5.64 13.08 -18.07
CA GLY A 226 -6.79 13.82 -17.59
C GLY A 226 -7.94 12.97 -17.04
N THR A 227 -7.75 11.65 -16.89
CA THR A 227 -8.76 10.73 -16.38
C THR A 227 -8.21 9.82 -15.27
N ALA A 228 -9.10 9.04 -14.63
CA ALA A 228 -8.74 8.01 -13.64
C ALA A 228 -8.68 6.58 -14.23
N ALA A 229 -8.98 6.38 -15.50
CA ALA A 229 -9.13 5.07 -16.14
C ALA A 229 -8.68 5.10 -17.63
N GLY A 230 -8.80 4.01 -18.38
CA GLY A 230 -8.46 4.01 -19.82
C GLY A 230 -6.98 3.75 -20.14
N GLY A 231 -6.32 2.92 -19.34
CA GLY A 231 -4.94 2.47 -19.59
C GLY A 231 -4.80 0.95 -19.44
N TRP A 232 -4.24 0.45 -18.34
CA TRP A 232 -4.21 -1.00 -18.08
C TRP A 232 -5.61 -1.64 -18.03
N TRP A 233 -6.58 -0.85 -17.57
CA TRP A 233 -7.99 -1.19 -17.46
C TRP A 233 -8.83 -0.10 -18.12
N GLU A 234 -9.99 -0.49 -18.64
CA GLU A 234 -10.90 0.43 -19.33
C GLU A 234 -11.80 1.18 -18.33
N ASN A 235 -12.28 0.48 -17.31
CA ASN A 235 -13.32 0.89 -16.37
C ASN A 235 -12.92 0.78 -14.90
N ILE A 236 -11.82 0.10 -14.55
CA ILE A 236 -11.31 0.06 -13.18
C ILE A 236 -10.44 1.31 -12.93
N PRO A 237 -10.89 2.25 -12.08
CA PRO A 237 -10.16 3.50 -11.88
C PRO A 237 -8.99 3.32 -10.91
N VAL A 238 -7.96 4.14 -11.06
CA VAL A 238 -7.00 4.38 -9.98
C VAL A 238 -7.60 5.35 -8.96
N CYS A 239 -7.16 5.26 -7.71
CA CYS A 239 -7.67 6.12 -6.63
C CYS A 239 -7.22 7.58 -6.85
N GLN A 240 -8.14 8.53 -6.66
CA GLN A 240 -7.91 9.97 -6.83
C GLN A 240 -7.95 10.75 -5.50
N SER A 241 -8.55 10.19 -4.46
CA SER A 241 -8.71 10.76 -3.11
C SER A 241 -8.45 9.72 -2.02
N PRO A 242 -7.97 10.09 -0.81
CA PRO A 242 -7.65 9.15 0.26
C PRO A 242 -8.85 8.34 0.73
N LEU A 243 -10.07 8.78 0.37
CA LEU A 243 -11.33 8.16 0.73
C LEU A 243 -11.93 7.29 -0.38
N ASP A 244 -11.34 7.28 -1.57
CA ASP A 244 -11.87 6.50 -2.70
C ASP A 244 -11.82 5.00 -2.38
N THR A 245 -12.82 4.29 -2.89
CA THR A 245 -12.93 2.82 -2.80
C THR A 245 -13.28 2.28 -4.19
N ALA A 246 -13.23 0.96 -4.36
CA ALA A 246 -13.37 0.28 -5.65
C ALA A 246 -12.38 0.81 -6.71
N CYS A 247 -11.16 1.11 -6.27
CA CYS A 247 -10.10 1.69 -7.08
C CYS A 247 -8.75 0.98 -6.85
N ILE A 248 -7.80 1.24 -7.76
CA ILE A 248 -6.42 0.78 -7.68
C ILE A 248 -5.55 1.84 -7.02
N MET A 249 -4.85 1.42 -5.99
CA MET A 249 -3.88 2.18 -5.24
C MET A 249 -2.50 1.57 -5.52
N SER A 250 -1.59 2.34 -6.11
CA SER A 250 -0.31 1.83 -6.62
C SER A 250 0.82 2.85 -6.52
N TRP A 251 2.03 2.33 -6.27
CA TRP A 251 3.28 3.09 -6.24
C TRP A 251 4.46 2.21 -6.66
N ALA A 252 5.52 2.86 -7.12
CA ALA A 252 6.86 2.30 -7.22
C ALA A 252 7.87 3.39 -6.82
N THR A 253 8.95 2.99 -6.16
CA THR A 253 10.01 3.92 -5.76
C THR A 253 11.08 4.13 -6.83
N TYR A 254 11.60 5.36 -6.92
CA TYR A 254 12.61 5.79 -7.89
C TYR A 254 13.71 6.61 -7.22
N LYS A 255 14.87 6.72 -7.88
CA LYS A 255 15.97 7.55 -7.42
C LYS A 255 15.68 9.04 -7.63
N ASP A 256 16.40 9.89 -6.89
CA ASP A 256 16.29 11.35 -6.95
C ASP A 256 16.57 11.96 -8.32
N ASP A 257 17.47 11.35 -9.09
CA ASP A 257 17.80 11.74 -10.46
C ASP A 257 16.75 11.29 -11.48
N GLY A 258 15.66 10.69 -11.00
CA GLY A 258 14.59 10.20 -11.85
C GLY A 258 14.94 8.92 -12.60
N GLN A 259 16.12 8.34 -12.42
CA GLN A 259 16.47 7.10 -13.08
C GLN A 259 15.78 5.92 -12.40
N PRO A 260 15.26 4.94 -13.16
CA PRO A 260 14.84 3.68 -12.58
C PRO A 260 16.03 3.00 -11.90
N PHE A 261 15.73 2.19 -10.87
CA PHE A 261 16.73 1.54 -10.01
C PHE A 261 17.85 0.83 -10.79
N SER A 262 17.50 0.23 -11.91
CA SER A 262 18.38 -0.44 -12.86
C SER A 262 18.37 0.28 -14.21
N SER A 263 19.51 0.30 -14.90
CA SER A 263 19.66 0.68 -16.31
C SER A 263 18.95 -0.28 -17.28
N ILE A 264 17.79 -0.83 -16.87
CA ILE A 264 16.94 -1.69 -17.69
C ILE A 264 16.50 -0.83 -18.87
N PRO A 265 16.83 -1.24 -20.11
CA PRO A 265 16.30 -0.59 -21.29
C PRO A 265 14.79 -0.52 -21.18
N THR A 266 14.24 0.68 -21.34
CA THR A 266 12.80 0.97 -21.24
C THR A 266 11.94 0.08 -22.14
N GLY A 267 12.50 -0.64 -23.11
CA GLY A 267 11.78 -1.49 -24.07
C GLY A 267 11.35 -2.89 -23.59
N ASN A 268 11.89 -3.45 -22.50
CA ASN A 268 11.65 -4.88 -22.14
C ASN A 268 10.91 -5.10 -20.82
N ARG A 269 10.21 -4.09 -20.30
CA ARG A 269 9.38 -4.26 -19.09
C ARG A 269 8.10 -5.01 -19.41
N VAL A 270 7.59 -5.77 -18.42
CA VAL A 270 6.29 -6.46 -18.48
C VAL A 270 5.17 -5.53 -18.97
N VAL A 271 5.20 -4.25 -18.57
CA VAL A 271 4.20 -3.23 -18.94
C VAL A 271 4.15 -2.88 -20.43
N PHE A 272 5.18 -3.20 -21.22
CA PHE A 272 5.26 -2.87 -22.65
C PHE A 272 5.20 -4.11 -23.56
N ASN A 273 4.81 -5.25 -23.01
CA ASN A 273 4.80 -6.52 -23.72
C ASN A 273 3.51 -6.70 -24.57
N ASN A 274 3.67 -6.70 -25.89
CA ASN A 274 2.57 -6.92 -26.85
C ASN A 274 1.97 -8.33 -26.79
N SER A 275 2.73 -9.34 -26.35
CA SER A 275 2.24 -10.70 -26.18
C SER A 275 1.24 -10.79 -25.02
N LEU A 276 1.43 -10.01 -23.94
CA LEU A 276 0.46 -9.91 -22.85
C LEU A 276 -0.84 -9.21 -23.26
N VAL A 277 -0.75 -8.15 -24.08
CA VAL A 277 -1.92 -7.48 -24.66
C VAL A 277 -2.69 -8.44 -25.58
N SER A 278 -2.01 -9.17 -26.46
CA SER A 278 -2.68 -10.10 -27.39
C SER A 278 -3.32 -11.30 -26.68
N LYS A 279 -2.82 -11.69 -25.50
CA LYS A 279 -3.45 -12.68 -24.61
C LYS A 279 -4.60 -12.13 -23.77
N GLY A 280 -4.87 -10.81 -23.82
CA GLY A 280 -5.94 -10.18 -23.04
C GLY A 280 -5.62 -9.97 -21.57
N LEU A 281 -4.35 -10.12 -21.16
CA LEU A 281 -3.89 -9.90 -19.79
C LEU A 281 -3.58 -8.41 -19.51
N MET A 282 -3.50 -7.60 -20.55
CA MET A 282 -3.46 -6.13 -20.49
C MET A 282 -4.47 -5.54 -21.51
N PHE A 283 -5.00 -4.34 -21.26
CA PHE A 283 -5.94 -3.68 -22.19
C PHE A 283 -5.24 -3.11 -23.43
N THR A 284 -4.23 -2.26 -23.24
CA THR A 284 -3.40 -1.71 -24.33
C THR A 284 -1.94 -1.64 -23.93
N THR A 285 -1.10 -1.30 -24.91
CA THR A 285 0.26 -0.81 -24.67
C THR A 285 0.25 0.63 -24.15
N PHE A 286 1.38 1.06 -23.59
CA PHE A 286 1.60 2.44 -23.17
C PHE A 286 1.82 3.40 -24.35
N ASP A 287 1.06 4.49 -24.42
CA ASP A 287 1.29 5.61 -25.31
C ASP A 287 1.67 6.86 -24.51
N SER A 288 2.93 7.27 -24.64
CA SER A 288 3.48 8.44 -23.93
C SER A 288 2.78 9.78 -24.22
N LEU A 289 2.02 9.90 -25.32
CA LEU A 289 1.31 11.14 -25.65
C LEU A 289 -0.07 11.23 -24.99
N THR A 290 -0.74 10.08 -24.83
CA THR A 290 -2.14 10.03 -24.40
C THR A 290 -2.33 9.40 -23.03
N GLN A 291 -1.29 8.77 -22.47
CA GLN A 291 -1.34 8.10 -21.18
C GLN A 291 -0.29 8.66 -20.21
N GLN A 292 -0.58 8.52 -18.93
CA GLN A 292 0.28 8.94 -17.83
C GLN A 292 0.39 7.81 -16.81
N ILE A 293 1.58 7.60 -16.26
CA ILE A 293 1.77 6.76 -15.08
C ILE A 293 1.12 7.52 -13.91
N ILE A 294 0.12 6.92 -13.27
CA ILE A 294 -0.42 7.52 -12.04
C ILE A 294 0.26 6.89 -10.84
N ILE A 295 0.71 7.79 -9.97
CA ILE A 295 0.97 7.48 -8.58
C ILE A 295 -0.17 8.07 -7.78
N ASP A 296 -0.68 7.26 -6.86
CA ASP A 296 -1.60 7.68 -5.84
C ASP A 296 -0.94 8.84 -5.03
N PRO A 297 -1.45 10.08 -5.11
CA PRO A 297 -0.88 11.19 -4.34
C PRO A 297 -1.24 11.09 -2.85
N LEU A 298 -1.99 10.09 -2.41
CA LEU A 298 -2.77 10.09 -1.18
C LEU A 298 -1.93 9.77 0.06
N GLY A 299 -0.80 9.09 -0.10
CA GLY A 299 0.15 8.78 0.97
C GLY A 299 1.36 9.73 1.11
N PHE A 300 1.74 10.42 0.02
CA PHE A 300 3.10 10.97 -0.11
C PHE A 300 3.20 12.34 -0.85
N ILE A 301 2.35 13.32 -0.52
CA ILE A 301 2.50 14.75 -0.92
C ILE A 301 3.49 15.43 0.06
N PRO A 302 4.39 16.35 -0.37
CA PRO A 302 5.73 16.47 0.17
C PRO A 302 5.75 16.95 1.63
N ALA A 303 6.61 16.31 2.43
CA ALA A 303 6.97 16.66 3.82
C ALA A 303 6.00 16.24 4.96
N LYS A 304 5.07 15.30 4.75
CA LYS A 304 4.51 14.56 5.90
C LYS A 304 5.43 13.38 6.22
N PRO A 305 5.91 13.25 7.47
CA PRO A 305 6.63 12.06 7.85
C PRO A 305 5.75 10.82 7.67
N VAL A 306 6.32 9.74 7.15
CA VAL A 306 5.73 8.40 7.24
C VAL A 306 5.52 8.15 8.71
N THR A 307 4.25 7.98 9.10
CA THR A 307 3.87 7.96 10.51
C THR A 307 4.71 6.92 11.23
N TYR A 308 4.83 5.72 10.65
CA TYR A 308 5.78 4.70 11.06
C TYR A 308 6.22 3.85 9.86
N SER A 309 7.53 3.69 9.67
CA SER A 309 8.06 2.67 8.75
C SER A 309 8.29 1.38 9.50
N VAL A 310 7.67 0.29 9.02
CA VAL A 310 7.62 -0.99 9.74
C VAL A 310 8.62 -1.97 9.14
N TYR A 311 9.64 -2.32 9.92
CA TYR A 311 10.72 -3.22 9.50
C TYR A 311 10.63 -4.55 10.22
N PRO A 312 10.77 -5.68 9.51
CA PRO A 312 10.94 -6.96 10.17
C PRO A 312 12.23 -6.93 11.00
N LYS A 313 12.15 -7.37 12.26
CA LYS A 313 13.31 -7.49 13.15
C LYS A 313 14.43 -8.32 12.53
N ALA A 314 14.07 -9.32 11.72
CA ALA A 314 14.95 -10.07 10.85
C ALA A 314 14.17 -10.45 9.58
N SER A 315 14.73 -10.21 8.40
CA SER A 315 14.14 -10.68 7.14
C SER A 315 15.13 -11.44 6.29
N PHE A 316 14.59 -12.18 5.32
CA PHE A 316 15.36 -12.90 4.32
C PHE A 316 16.27 -11.96 3.50
N PHE A 317 15.85 -10.72 3.27
CA PHE A 317 16.57 -9.73 2.45
C PHE A 317 17.42 -8.75 3.29
N PHE A 318 17.11 -8.57 4.58
CA PHE A 318 17.81 -7.66 5.48
C PHE A 318 18.10 -8.33 6.83
N PRO A 319 19.30 -8.90 7.01
CA PRO A 319 19.73 -9.42 8.30
C PRO A 319 20.16 -8.26 9.21
N GLY A 320 19.19 -7.65 9.90
CA GLY A 320 19.42 -6.77 11.05
C GLY A 320 19.22 -7.52 12.37
N THR A 321 19.84 -7.08 13.46
CA THR A 321 19.53 -7.59 14.80
C THR A 321 19.36 -6.43 15.77
N PHE A 322 18.11 -6.15 16.15
CA PHE A 322 17.81 -5.20 17.21
C PHE A 322 17.72 -5.94 18.54
N TYR A 323 18.71 -5.72 19.39
CA TYR A 323 18.77 -6.28 20.73
C TYR A 323 17.72 -5.58 21.62
N GLY A 324 16.88 -6.36 22.32
CA GLY A 324 15.85 -5.84 23.24
C GLY A 324 14.43 -5.71 22.65
N VAL A 325 14.26 -5.80 21.33
CA VAL A 325 12.93 -5.82 20.68
C VAL A 325 12.32 -7.22 20.77
N THR A 326 11.08 -7.33 21.23
CA THR A 326 10.36 -8.62 21.36
C THR A 326 9.32 -8.84 20.27
N THR A 327 8.92 -7.80 19.53
CA THR A 327 8.02 -7.89 18.38
C THR A 327 8.72 -8.41 17.13
N ASP A 328 7.90 -8.89 16.19
CA ASP A 328 8.33 -9.26 14.83
C ASP A 328 8.71 -8.02 14.00
N PHE A 329 8.20 -6.85 14.38
CA PHE A 329 8.36 -5.60 13.64
C PHE A 329 8.86 -4.44 14.48
N ILE A 330 9.56 -3.50 13.85
CA ILE A 330 10.07 -2.26 14.43
C ILE A 330 9.49 -1.09 13.65
N ALA A 331 9.04 -0.07 14.36
CA ALA A 331 8.53 1.15 13.77
C ALA A 331 9.50 2.32 13.99
N TYR A 332 9.90 2.97 12.91
CA TYR A 332 10.56 4.28 12.98
C TYR A 332 9.55 5.39 12.73
N ALA A 333 9.23 6.13 13.78
CA ALA A 333 8.38 7.30 13.70
C ALA A 333 9.12 8.47 13.08
N ASP A 334 8.46 9.19 12.18
CA ASP A 334 8.94 10.44 11.61
C ASP A 334 10.36 10.40 11.01
N MET A 335 10.81 9.24 10.52
CA MET A 335 12.17 9.06 10.01
C MET A 335 12.29 9.32 8.51
N TYR A 336 11.19 9.09 7.79
CA TYR A 336 11.11 9.20 6.35
C TYR A 336 9.99 10.15 5.96
N ALA A 337 10.14 10.84 4.83
CA ALA A 337 9.05 11.49 4.13
C ALA A 337 9.04 10.99 2.68
N GLY A 338 7.86 10.76 2.11
CA GLY A 338 7.75 10.51 0.69
C GLY A 338 7.44 11.79 -0.08
N ARG A 339 7.98 11.89 -1.29
CA ARG A 339 7.60 12.90 -2.27
C ARG A 339 7.51 12.29 -3.66
N ILE A 340 6.70 12.89 -4.51
CA ILE A 340 6.61 12.49 -5.91
C ILE A 340 7.78 13.12 -6.68
N SER A 341 8.46 12.32 -7.50
CA SER A 341 9.44 12.77 -8.50
C SER A 341 8.90 12.50 -9.90
N ASN A 342 9.00 13.52 -10.76
CA ASN A 342 8.56 13.48 -12.16
C ASN A 342 9.63 14.05 -13.08
N PRO A 343 10.73 13.33 -13.33
CA PRO A 343 11.68 13.67 -14.39
C PRO A 343 11.05 13.63 -15.79
N ASP A 344 10.15 12.67 -16.08
CA ASP A 344 9.45 12.50 -17.35
C ASP A 344 8.25 11.50 -17.22
N PRO A 345 7.32 11.44 -18.21
CA PRO A 345 6.13 10.58 -18.18
C PRO A 345 6.37 9.06 -18.09
N SER A 346 7.60 8.61 -18.38
CA SER A 346 8.02 7.20 -18.32
C SER A 346 8.81 6.84 -17.06
N ASN A 347 9.26 7.84 -16.32
CA ASN A 347 10.08 7.71 -15.12
C ASN A 347 9.46 8.47 -13.93
N PHE A 348 8.19 8.19 -13.64
CA PHE A 348 7.44 8.85 -12.58
C PHE A 348 7.41 7.98 -11.31
N GLY A 349 7.76 8.54 -10.14
CA GLY A 349 8.11 7.73 -8.98
C GLY A 349 7.89 8.33 -7.60
N LEU A 350 7.72 7.46 -6.60
CA LEU A 350 7.85 7.83 -5.20
C LEU A 350 9.34 7.91 -4.83
N VAL A 351 9.77 9.05 -4.33
CA VAL A 351 11.06 9.21 -3.68
C VAL A 351 10.84 9.21 -2.17
N ILE A 352 11.69 8.49 -1.45
CA ILE A 352 11.71 8.51 0.02
C ILE A 352 12.93 9.31 0.47
N ASP A 353 12.68 10.44 1.14
CA ASP A 353 13.72 11.26 1.76
C ASP A 353 13.87 10.85 3.23
N ASN A 354 15.11 10.70 3.69
CA ASN A 354 15.43 10.65 5.11
C ASN A 354 15.30 12.07 5.71
N ILE A 355 14.57 12.21 6.81
CA ILE A 355 14.32 13.50 7.48
C ILE A 355 14.91 13.59 8.89
N GLN A 356 15.94 12.81 9.19
CA GLN A 356 16.63 12.78 10.49
C GLN A 356 16.98 14.20 10.98
N GLY A 357 16.52 14.51 12.19
CA GLY A 357 16.84 15.76 12.87
C GLY A 357 18.25 15.75 13.48
N THR A 358 18.73 16.92 13.87
CA THR A 358 19.98 17.04 14.63
C THR A 358 19.84 16.29 15.97
N GLY A 359 20.66 15.26 16.19
CA GLY A 359 20.60 14.42 17.40
C GLY A 359 19.77 13.14 17.27
N ASP A 360 19.24 12.83 16.09
CA ASP A 360 18.73 11.49 15.78
C ASP A 360 19.90 10.50 15.64
N LEU A 361 19.95 9.53 16.53
CA LEU A 361 20.95 8.47 16.61
C LEU A 361 20.51 7.19 15.88
N ARG A 362 19.27 7.15 15.35
CA ARG A 362 18.80 5.99 14.57
C ARG A 362 19.64 5.85 13.32
N HIS A 363 20.14 4.65 13.07
CA HIS A 363 20.81 4.34 11.83
C HIS A 363 19.80 4.36 10.68
N ASP A 364 20.11 5.06 9.58
CA ASP A 364 19.28 5.03 8.38
C ASP A 364 19.40 3.68 7.66
N PRO A 365 18.39 2.81 7.71
CA PRO A 365 18.41 1.60 6.91
C PRO A 365 18.46 1.87 5.39
N LEU A 366 18.09 3.08 4.91
CA LEU A 366 18.16 3.49 3.50
C LEU A 366 19.52 4.07 3.07
N ASP A 367 20.54 4.11 3.94
CA ASP A 367 21.85 4.66 3.58
C ASP A 367 22.43 3.90 2.36
N SER A 368 22.53 4.64 1.25
CA SER A 368 22.99 4.18 -0.07
C SER A 368 24.38 3.55 -0.10
N SER A 369 25.17 3.68 0.97
CA SER A 369 26.44 2.97 1.11
C SER A 369 26.28 1.47 1.40
N VAL A 370 25.07 1.03 1.80
CA VAL A 370 24.77 -0.36 2.21
C VAL A 370 23.65 -0.99 1.38
N THR A 371 22.66 -0.23 0.91
CA THR A 371 21.49 -0.80 0.21
C THR A 371 21.25 -0.16 -1.16
N ASN A 372 21.50 -0.95 -2.20
CA ASN A 372 21.14 -0.63 -3.58
C ASN A 372 19.79 -1.30 -3.91
N ASN A 373 18.65 -1.07 -3.22
CA ASN A 373 17.37 -1.60 -3.76
C ASN A 373 16.12 -0.88 -3.24
N LEU A 374 15.74 0.23 -3.89
CA LEU A 374 14.48 0.96 -3.65
C LEU A 374 13.23 0.06 -3.73
N HIS A 375 13.23 -0.94 -4.60
CA HIS A 375 12.12 -1.86 -4.76
C HIS A 375 11.80 -2.69 -3.50
N ASP A 376 12.82 -3.09 -2.73
CA ASP A 376 12.61 -3.82 -1.49
C ASP A 376 12.02 -2.91 -0.39
N TRP A 377 12.24 -1.60 -0.48
CA TRP A 377 11.68 -0.62 0.45
C TRP A 377 10.20 -0.36 0.21
N ASP A 378 9.71 -0.54 -1.01
CA ASP A 378 8.28 -0.52 -1.31
C ASP A 378 7.51 -1.48 -0.36
N MET A 379 8.14 -2.60 0.00
CA MET A 379 7.55 -3.63 0.84
C MET A 379 7.39 -3.23 2.32
N TYR A 380 8.18 -2.27 2.81
CA TYR A 380 8.21 -1.92 4.24
C TYR A 380 7.69 -0.51 4.51
N VAL A 381 8.09 0.45 3.67
CA VAL A 381 7.70 1.85 3.82
C VAL A 381 6.36 2.10 3.13
N ALA A 382 6.23 1.75 1.84
CA ALA A 382 5.00 2.02 1.09
C ALA A 382 3.82 1.14 1.55
N ILE A 383 4.07 -0.14 1.84
CA ILE A 383 3.05 -1.01 2.45
C ILE A 383 2.65 -0.53 3.85
N GLY A 384 3.60 -0.07 4.67
CA GLY A 384 3.29 0.48 6.00
C GLY A 384 2.36 1.69 5.92
N ASP A 385 2.55 2.56 4.92
CA ASP A 385 1.65 3.68 4.68
C ASP A 385 0.28 3.23 4.14
N ALA A 386 0.25 2.22 3.25
CA ALA A 386 -1.00 1.62 2.76
C ALA A 386 -1.90 1.12 3.90
N VAL A 387 -1.34 0.59 4.98
CA VAL A 387 -2.08 0.21 6.18
C VAL A 387 -2.79 1.42 6.80
N ASN A 388 -2.12 2.57 6.92
CA ASN A 388 -2.73 3.78 7.47
C ASN A 388 -3.84 4.32 6.56
N LEU A 389 -3.64 4.27 5.24
CA LEU A 389 -4.65 4.66 4.26
C LEU A 389 -5.89 3.76 4.35
N ILE A 390 -5.71 2.44 4.40
CA ILE A 390 -6.84 1.51 4.60
C ILE A 390 -7.58 1.83 5.88
N ARG A 391 -6.88 2.01 7.00
CA ARG A 391 -7.50 2.36 8.28
C ARG A 391 -8.38 3.61 8.14
N SER A 392 -7.84 4.67 7.54
CA SER A 392 -8.60 5.91 7.32
C SER A 392 -9.85 5.73 6.45
N LYS A 393 -9.81 4.83 5.45
CA LYS A 393 -10.96 4.50 4.60
C LYS A 393 -12.02 3.71 5.37
N LEU A 394 -11.60 2.79 6.24
CA LEU A 394 -12.49 1.95 7.03
C LEU A 394 -13.18 2.73 8.15
N ASP A 395 -12.45 3.60 8.85
CA ASP A 395 -12.97 4.36 9.99
C ASP A 395 -14.08 5.33 9.59
N GLN A 396 -14.08 5.86 8.35
CA GLN A 396 -15.17 6.70 7.85
C GLN A 396 -16.47 5.93 7.51
N GLY A 397 -16.42 4.59 7.47
CA GLY A 397 -17.60 3.73 7.39
C GLY A 397 -18.34 3.57 8.72
N THR A 398 -17.73 4.03 9.82
CA THR A 398 -18.26 3.98 11.18
C THR A 398 -18.33 5.40 11.73
N THR A 399 -19.54 5.95 11.85
CA THR A 399 -19.76 7.06 12.78
C THR A 399 -19.59 6.52 14.20
N GLY A 400 -18.36 6.58 14.72
CA GLY A 400 -18.07 6.10 16.05
C GLY A 400 -16.58 6.02 16.29
N THR A 401 -16.06 7.08 16.90
CA THR A 401 -14.87 7.09 17.77
C THR A 401 -13.64 6.36 17.24
N ASP A 402 -12.60 7.14 16.92
CA ASP A 402 -11.23 6.69 17.17
C ASP A 402 -11.19 5.86 18.47
N PRO A 403 -10.42 4.78 18.55
CA PRO A 403 -9.98 4.30 19.85
C PRO A 403 -9.03 5.36 20.42
N VAL A 404 -9.62 6.45 20.93
CA VAL A 404 -9.15 7.14 22.10
C VAL A 404 -9.26 6.10 23.22
N PRO A 405 -8.15 5.74 23.90
CA PRO A 405 -8.25 5.04 25.17
C PRO A 405 -9.05 5.95 26.11
N ASP A 406 -10.29 5.53 26.42
CA ASP A 406 -11.12 6.18 27.42
C ASP A 406 -10.47 6.08 28.81
N GLY A 407 -10.45 7.20 29.53
CA GLY A 407 -10.41 7.19 31.00
C GLY A 407 -9.13 7.59 31.73
N GLY A 408 -8.10 8.09 31.05
CA GLY A 408 -6.95 8.72 31.72
C GLY A 408 -6.52 9.98 30.99
N GLU A 409 -6.39 11.11 31.68
CA GLU A 409 -5.71 12.30 31.16
C GLU A 409 -4.35 11.87 30.59
N GLN A 410 -4.28 11.72 29.26
CA GLN A 410 -3.04 11.53 28.53
C GLN A 410 -2.27 12.84 28.64
N ILE A 411 -1.43 12.91 29.68
CA ILE A 411 -0.41 13.96 29.82
C ILE A 411 0.45 13.86 28.56
N PRO A 412 0.46 14.89 27.69
CA PRO A 412 1.28 14.86 26.50
C PRO A 412 2.74 14.82 26.93
N ASN A 413 3.51 13.81 26.53
CA ASN A 413 4.92 13.70 26.95
C ASN A 413 5.85 14.75 26.32
N ARG A 414 5.33 15.65 25.45
CA ARG A 414 6.08 16.71 24.74
C ARG A 414 5.18 17.89 24.34
N PHE A 415 5.74 19.09 24.31
CA PHE A 415 5.12 20.27 23.70
C PHE A 415 4.96 20.08 22.19
N LYS A 416 3.79 20.42 21.65
CA LYS A 416 3.49 20.26 20.22
C LYS A 416 2.57 21.37 19.74
N LEU A 417 2.85 21.95 18.56
CA LEU A 417 1.91 22.76 17.80
C LEU A 417 1.59 22.03 16.49
N ALA A 418 0.31 21.70 16.26
CA ALA A 418 -0.16 21.04 15.04
C ALA A 418 -0.38 22.04 13.91
N GLN A 419 -0.48 21.54 12.67
CA GLN A 419 -0.93 22.36 11.55
C GLN A 419 -2.41 22.70 11.72
N ASN A 420 -2.79 23.96 11.54
CA ASN A 420 -4.18 24.39 11.53
C ASN A 420 -4.98 23.64 10.45
N TYR A 421 -6.24 23.29 10.74
CA TYR A 421 -7.13 22.62 9.79
C TYR A 421 -8.53 23.27 9.77
N PRO A 422 -9.08 23.57 8.57
CA PRO A 422 -8.47 23.43 7.25
C PRO A 422 -7.29 24.39 7.04
N ASN A 423 -6.43 24.13 6.04
CA ASN A 423 -5.39 25.04 5.55
C ASN A 423 -5.05 24.71 4.07
N PRO A 424 -5.39 25.56 3.08
CA PRO A 424 -5.92 26.92 3.26
C PRO A 424 -7.30 26.95 3.92
N PHE A 425 -7.63 28.05 4.59
CA PHE A 425 -8.88 28.19 5.35
C PHE A 425 -9.68 29.42 4.93
N ASN A 426 -11.00 29.41 5.19
CA ASN A 426 -11.91 30.52 4.92
C ASN A 426 -13.18 30.46 5.79
N PRO A 427 -13.47 31.49 6.60
CA PRO A 427 -12.51 32.32 7.33
C PRO A 427 -12.02 31.62 8.61
N ASN A 428 -12.53 30.42 8.92
CA ASN A 428 -12.31 29.73 10.19
C ASN A 428 -11.36 28.53 10.06
N THR A 429 -10.55 28.30 11.09
CA THR A 429 -9.66 27.14 11.22
C THR A 429 -9.49 26.77 12.69
N ILE A 430 -9.08 25.53 12.96
CA ILE A 430 -8.78 25.05 14.31
C ILE A 430 -7.28 24.76 14.40
N ILE A 431 -6.65 25.21 15.49
CA ILE A 431 -5.24 24.99 15.79
C ILE A 431 -5.13 24.08 17.01
N ASN A 432 -4.61 22.86 16.81
CA ASN A 432 -4.41 21.90 17.89
C ASN A 432 -3.00 22.02 18.48
N TYR A 433 -2.88 21.95 19.80
CA TYR A 433 -1.59 22.02 20.50
C TYR A 433 -1.57 21.19 21.77
N ALA A 434 -0.37 20.84 22.23
CA ALA A 434 -0.15 20.05 23.43
C ALA A 434 0.83 20.74 24.39
N ILE A 435 0.49 20.71 25.68
CA ILE A 435 1.29 21.22 26.79
C ILE A 435 1.75 20.04 27.63
N ASP A 436 3.06 19.89 27.84
CA ASP A 436 3.68 18.75 28.53
C ASP A 436 3.72 18.91 30.06
N SER A 437 3.81 20.14 30.56
CA SER A 437 3.74 20.41 31.99
C SER A 437 3.01 21.73 32.26
N LYS A 438 2.44 21.87 33.46
CA LYS A 438 1.66 23.06 33.82
C LYS A 438 2.53 24.32 33.71
N GLN A 439 2.21 25.19 32.76
CA GLN A 439 2.99 26.40 32.53
C GLN A 439 2.19 27.49 31.80
N TYR A 440 2.75 28.71 31.84
CA TYR A 440 2.22 29.83 31.09
C TYR A 440 2.42 29.61 29.58
N SER A 441 1.34 29.67 28.82
CA SER A 441 1.32 29.37 27.39
C SER A 441 0.62 30.48 26.61
N THR A 442 1.22 30.88 25.49
CA THR A 442 0.65 31.85 24.56
C THR A 442 0.57 31.28 23.15
N LEU A 443 -0.57 31.43 22.49
CA LEU A 443 -0.75 31.13 21.07
C LEU A 443 -1.19 32.41 20.36
N LYS A 444 -0.33 32.96 19.52
CA LYS A 444 -0.54 34.24 18.82
C LYS A 444 -0.41 34.06 17.32
N VAL A 445 -1.13 34.89 16.57
CA VAL A 445 -1.11 34.95 15.10
C VAL A 445 -0.43 36.24 14.64
N TYR A 446 0.40 36.14 13.61
CA TYR A 446 1.20 37.20 13.03
C TYR A 446 0.99 37.27 11.51
N ASP A 447 1.06 38.47 10.94
CA ASP A 447 1.16 38.66 9.50
C ASP A 447 2.60 38.43 8.98
N ILE A 448 2.80 38.57 7.67
CA ILE A 448 4.12 38.38 7.02
C ILE A 448 5.20 39.39 7.47
N LEU A 449 4.79 40.52 8.05
CA LEU A 449 5.70 41.53 8.59
C LEU A 449 6.04 41.26 10.07
N GLY A 450 5.50 40.19 10.65
CA GLY A 450 5.67 39.84 12.05
C GLY A 450 4.79 40.67 12.99
N LYS A 451 3.80 41.40 12.48
CA LYS A 451 2.84 42.13 13.32
C LYS A 451 1.81 41.14 13.87
N GLU A 452 1.61 41.15 15.18
CA GLU A 452 0.55 40.39 15.83
C GLU A 452 -0.83 40.86 15.35
N VAL A 453 -1.65 39.92 14.88
CA VAL A 453 -3.02 40.17 14.37
C VAL A 453 -4.11 39.49 15.20
N ALA A 454 -3.76 38.49 16.03
CA ALA A 454 -4.67 37.87 16.99
C ALA A 454 -3.91 37.19 18.14
N GLU A 455 -4.53 37.11 19.30
CA GLU A 455 -4.09 36.31 20.46
C GLU A 455 -5.20 35.28 20.76
N LEU A 456 -4.88 34.00 20.63
CA LEU A 456 -5.83 32.90 20.77
C LEU A 456 -5.78 32.25 22.16
N VAL A 457 -4.59 32.25 22.77
CA VAL A 457 -4.34 31.68 24.10
C VAL A 457 -3.32 32.56 24.82
N ASN A 458 -3.54 32.85 26.11
CA ASN A 458 -2.64 33.63 26.95
C ASN A 458 -2.90 33.36 28.44
N GLU A 459 -2.63 32.14 28.88
CA GLU A 459 -2.96 31.70 30.24
C GLU A 459 -2.08 30.54 30.72
N ILE A 460 -2.17 30.20 32.01
CA ILE A 460 -1.53 28.99 32.55
C ILE A 460 -2.37 27.79 32.17
N LYS A 461 -1.81 26.89 31.36
CA LYS A 461 -2.44 25.63 30.98
C LYS A 461 -1.82 24.46 31.76
N PRO A 462 -2.60 23.52 32.33
CA PRO A 462 -2.06 22.25 32.80
C PRO A 462 -1.53 21.41 31.63
N ALA A 463 -0.86 20.31 31.94
CA ALA A 463 -0.48 19.36 30.90
C ALA A 463 -1.75 18.80 30.23
N GLY A 464 -1.77 18.75 28.91
CA GLY A 464 -2.96 18.35 28.14
C GLY A 464 -2.90 18.77 26.69
N THR A 465 -3.81 18.22 25.89
CA THR A 465 -4.07 18.64 24.52
C THR A 465 -5.22 19.63 24.47
N TYR A 466 -5.09 20.65 23.63
CA TYR A 466 -6.02 21.75 23.51
C TYR A 466 -6.26 22.12 22.06
N GLU A 467 -7.41 22.74 21.82
CA GLU A 467 -7.80 23.29 20.52
C GLU A 467 -8.03 24.79 20.67
N ALA A 468 -7.62 25.56 19.67
CA ALA A 468 -7.89 26.99 19.57
C ALA A 468 -8.54 27.30 18.22
N GLU A 469 -9.75 27.83 18.27
CA GLU A 469 -10.45 28.31 17.09
C GLU A 469 -9.90 29.68 16.65
N PHE A 470 -9.73 29.87 15.35
CA PHE A 470 -9.31 31.14 14.77
C PHE A 470 -10.28 31.57 13.66
N ASP A 471 -10.95 32.69 13.89
CA ASP A 471 -11.78 33.40 12.92
C ASP A 471 -11.00 34.58 12.30
N ALA A 472 -10.70 34.46 11.01
CA ALA A 472 -9.98 35.47 10.23
C ALA A 472 -10.89 36.31 9.33
N SER A 473 -12.18 36.42 9.64
CA SER A 473 -13.16 37.15 8.81
C SER A 473 -12.76 38.60 8.54
N ASN A 474 -12.02 39.23 9.46
CA ASN A 474 -11.55 40.62 9.35
C ASN A 474 -10.15 40.78 8.74
N LEU A 475 -9.52 39.70 8.31
CA LEU A 475 -8.17 39.70 7.71
C LEU A 475 -8.22 39.58 6.18
N SER A 476 -7.18 40.03 5.48
CA SER A 476 -7.05 39.90 4.03
C SER A 476 -6.54 38.51 3.64
N SER A 477 -6.90 37.99 2.46
CA SER A 477 -6.26 36.77 1.93
C SER A 477 -4.74 36.92 1.94
N GLY A 478 -4.04 35.87 2.36
CA GLY A 478 -2.59 35.94 2.49
C GLY A 478 -2.01 34.92 3.45
N ILE A 479 -0.69 34.98 3.59
CA ILE A 479 0.09 34.12 4.48
C ILE A 479 0.12 34.74 5.87
N TYR A 480 -0.19 33.92 6.86
CA TYR A 480 -0.08 34.24 8.28
C TYR A 480 0.79 33.20 8.97
N TYR A 481 1.34 33.55 10.12
CA TYR A 481 2.09 32.66 10.99
C TYR A 481 1.41 32.59 12.34
N TYR A 482 1.42 31.45 13.00
CA TYR A 482 0.99 31.33 14.40
C TYR A 482 2.09 30.66 15.21
N GLN A 483 2.28 31.16 16.44
CA GLN A 483 3.35 30.74 17.32
C GLN A 483 2.79 30.32 18.67
N LEU A 484 3.13 29.11 19.08
CA LEU A 484 2.97 28.64 20.44
C LEU A 484 4.27 28.89 21.20
N ARG A 485 4.16 29.59 22.33
CA ARG A 485 5.22 29.73 23.31
C ARG A 485 4.72 29.16 24.63
N ALA A 486 5.48 28.24 25.22
CA ALA A 486 5.12 27.60 26.46
C ALA A 486 6.42 27.32 27.24
N GLY A 487 6.73 28.15 28.23
CA GLY A 487 8.05 28.16 28.88
C GLY A 487 9.17 28.47 27.86
N GLU A 488 10.20 27.61 27.80
CA GLU A 488 11.30 27.69 26.83
C GLU A 488 10.91 27.19 25.43
N PHE A 489 9.80 26.46 25.30
CA PHE A 489 9.34 25.94 24.02
C PHE A 489 8.75 27.06 23.16
N VAL A 490 9.23 27.16 21.91
CA VAL A 490 8.70 28.07 20.89
C VAL A 490 8.58 27.33 19.57
N GLN A 491 7.38 27.22 19.03
CA GLN A 491 7.14 26.65 17.72
C GLN A 491 6.26 27.57 16.90
N THR A 492 6.64 27.81 15.64
CA THR A 492 5.90 28.65 14.69
C THR A 492 5.50 27.83 13.48
N LYS A 493 4.27 28.02 13.00
CA LYS A 493 3.74 27.38 11.79
C LYS A 493 3.07 28.42 10.89
N LYS A 494 2.98 28.08 9.60
CA LYS A 494 2.43 28.93 8.54
C LYS A 494 1.02 28.50 8.19
N MET A 495 0.13 29.45 7.94
CA MET A 495 -1.23 29.22 7.42
C MET A 495 -1.57 30.15 6.26
N LEU A 496 -2.45 29.70 5.37
CA LEU A 496 -2.91 30.44 4.19
C LEU A 496 -4.41 30.73 4.31
N LEU A 497 -4.77 32.00 4.42
CA LEU A 497 -6.16 32.47 4.34
C LEU A 497 -6.54 32.73 2.88
N LEU A 498 -7.62 32.11 2.41
CA LEU A 498 -8.20 32.35 1.08
C LEU A 498 -9.62 32.88 1.22
N LYS A 499 -9.86 34.14 0.88
CA LYS A 499 -11.22 34.69 0.74
C LYS A 499 -11.80 34.48 -0.65
#